data_AF-B9FI63-F1
#
_entry.id   AF-B9FI63-F1
#
_cell.length_a   1.000
_cell.length_b   1.000
_cell.length_c   1.000
_cell.angle_alpha   90.00
_cell.angle_beta   90.00
_cell.angle_gamma   90.00
#
_symmetry.space_group_name_H-M   'P 1'
#
loop_
_entity.id
_entity.type
_entity.pdbx_description
1 polymer ?
#
loop_
_entity_poly.entity_id
_entity_poly.type
_entity_poly.pdbx_seq_one_letter_code
_entity_poly.pdbx_strand_id
1 'polypeptide(L)'
;MELGLALRLVAPPPRLPCRALQPPPMPCFSPCAARRSRIRSSRLERRVGVVVSGGSMASLAMEEEEEEEWEEAEEEAEGWQEEEAAVVTTRPRLELIEKPDRSLCLLDEYESEELGTSHCANHRSGYVAVLGKPNVGKSTLINQIVGQKLSIVTDKPQTTRHRILGICSEPEYQIILYDTPGVIKKEMHKLDTMMMKNVRSAVGSADCVLVVVDACKMPEKIDEILEEGVGNKDTELPVLLVLNKKDLIKPGEIAKKLEWYQKFTNADDVIPISAKFGHGVDDIKEWILSKLPLGPAYYPKDIASEHPERFFVGEIVREKIFLQYRQEIPYACQVNVISYKSRPTAKDFIQVEILVEKESQRSIILGKDGKAIKMLATASRLDIEDFLQKKVYLEIMVKVKENWRQDELLLKRYGYGGEIQAL
;
A
#
# COMPACT_ATOMS: atom_id res chain seq x y z
N MET A 1 -9.05 -12.89 61.77
CA MET A 1 -9.51 -14.05 61.00
C MET A 1 -8.83 -13.99 59.65
N GLU A 2 -7.85 -14.86 59.43
CA GLU A 2 -7.09 -14.94 58.18
C GLU A 2 -7.97 -15.52 57.06
N LEU A 3 -8.22 -14.72 56.01
CA LEU A 3 -8.92 -15.15 54.81
C LEU A 3 -7.88 -15.54 53.75
N GLY A 4 -7.35 -16.76 53.85
CA GLY A 4 -6.50 -17.37 52.84
C GLY A 4 -7.33 -18.03 51.74
N LEU A 5 -7.65 -17.30 50.68
CA LEU A 5 -8.30 -17.83 49.47
C LEU A 5 -7.26 -18.46 48.55
N ALA A 6 -7.09 -19.78 48.64
CA ALA A 6 -6.27 -20.57 47.72
C ALA A 6 -7.03 -20.82 46.41
N LEU A 7 -6.74 -20.05 45.37
CA LEU A 7 -7.22 -20.29 44.00
C LEU A 7 -6.46 -21.49 43.39
N ARG A 8 -7.14 -22.64 43.31
CA ARG A 8 -6.68 -23.81 42.55
C ARG A 8 -6.88 -23.54 41.05
N LEU A 9 -5.78 -23.33 40.34
CA LEU A 9 -5.73 -23.34 38.87
C LEU A 9 -6.03 -24.77 38.37
N VAL A 10 -7.20 -24.96 37.76
CA VAL A 10 -7.58 -26.20 37.08
C VAL A 10 -6.97 -26.17 35.69
N ALA A 11 -6.04 -27.08 35.41
CA ALA A 11 -5.45 -27.25 34.09
C ALA A 11 -6.51 -27.71 33.06
N PRO A 12 -6.46 -27.22 31.81
CA PRO A 12 -7.41 -27.60 30.78
C PRO A 12 -7.22 -29.07 30.34
N PRO A 13 -8.29 -29.74 29.88
CA PRO A 13 -8.25 -31.15 29.50
C PRO A 13 -7.43 -31.39 28.21
N PRO A 14 -6.87 -32.59 28.03
CA PRO A 14 -6.03 -32.94 26.88
C PRO A 14 -6.82 -32.92 25.56
N ARG A 15 -6.23 -32.31 24.53
CA ARG A 15 -6.78 -32.24 23.16
C ARG A 15 -6.84 -33.63 22.54
N LEU A 16 -8.05 -34.06 22.12
CA LEU A 16 -8.23 -35.29 21.36
C LEU A 16 -7.74 -35.12 19.91
N PRO A 17 -7.10 -36.14 19.30
CA PRO A 17 -6.61 -36.08 17.94
C PRO A 17 -7.77 -35.98 16.93
N CYS A 18 -7.74 -34.93 16.10
CA CYS A 18 -8.73 -34.69 15.05
C CYS A 18 -8.61 -35.76 13.96
N ARG A 19 -9.62 -36.64 13.85
CA ARG A 19 -9.80 -37.50 12.68
C ARG A 19 -10.17 -36.63 11.48
N ALA A 20 -9.34 -36.70 10.43
CA ALA A 20 -9.56 -36.06 9.14
C ALA A 20 -10.88 -36.54 8.51
N LEU A 21 -11.95 -35.76 8.67
CA LEU A 21 -13.18 -35.93 7.90
C LEU A 21 -12.98 -35.26 6.54
N GLN A 22 -12.96 -36.07 5.47
CA GLN A 22 -12.91 -35.57 4.10
C GLN A 22 -14.14 -34.68 3.81
N PRO A 23 -13.96 -33.53 3.14
CA PRO A 23 -15.07 -32.67 2.75
C PRO A 23 -15.93 -33.32 1.65
N PRO A 24 -17.26 -33.04 1.60
CA PRO A 24 -18.16 -33.62 0.60
C PRO A 24 -17.87 -33.06 -0.80
N PRO A 25 -18.17 -33.84 -1.87
CA PRO A 25 -17.93 -33.42 -3.25
C PRO A 25 -18.85 -32.28 -3.69
N MET A 26 -18.29 -31.31 -4.43
CA MET A 26 -19.03 -30.19 -5.01
C MET A 26 -19.90 -30.64 -6.19
N PRO A 27 -21.14 -30.14 -6.33
CA PRO A 27 -21.98 -30.46 -7.47
C PRO A 27 -21.49 -29.76 -8.74
N CYS A 28 -21.17 -30.56 -9.77
CA CYS A 28 -20.84 -30.10 -11.11
C CYS A 28 -22.09 -29.52 -11.80
N PHE A 29 -22.12 -28.20 -12.02
CA PHE A 29 -23.10 -27.59 -12.92
C PHE A 29 -22.62 -27.71 -14.37
N SER A 30 -23.40 -28.41 -15.19
CA SER A 30 -23.21 -28.51 -16.62
C SER A 30 -23.64 -27.21 -17.34
N PRO A 31 -23.03 -26.84 -18.48
CA PRO A 31 -23.27 -25.56 -19.13
C PRO A 31 -24.55 -25.64 -19.97
N CYS A 32 -25.57 -24.88 -19.60
CA CYS A 32 -26.81 -24.80 -20.37
C CYS A 32 -26.66 -23.83 -21.55
N ALA A 33 -27.15 -24.29 -22.71
CA ALA A 33 -26.87 -23.79 -24.03
C ALA A 33 -27.39 -22.37 -24.33
N ALA A 34 -26.62 -21.68 -25.18
CA ALA A 34 -26.90 -20.37 -25.76
C ALA A 34 -28.25 -20.32 -26.50
N ARG A 35 -29.20 -19.53 -25.98
CA ARG A 35 -30.44 -19.19 -26.69
C ARG A 35 -30.28 -17.81 -27.34
N ARG A 36 -30.00 -17.81 -28.65
CA ARG A 36 -30.03 -16.62 -29.51
C ARG A 36 -31.48 -16.17 -29.70
N SER A 37 -31.90 -15.06 -29.10
CA SER A 37 -33.16 -14.38 -29.46
C SER A 37 -32.87 -13.04 -30.13
N ARG A 38 -33.04 -13.00 -31.45
CA ARG A 38 -33.17 -11.77 -32.23
C ARG A 38 -34.46 -11.07 -31.83
N ILE A 39 -34.40 -9.89 -31.24
CA ILE A 39 -35.57 -9.01 -31.11
C ILE A 39 -35.30 -7.73 -31.88
N ARG A 40 -36.27 -7.44 -32.75
CA ARG A 40 -36.28 -6.40 -33.77
C ARG A 40 -36.30 -4.99 -33.16
N SER A 41 -35.63 -4.09 -33.88
CA SER A 41 -35.75 -2.65 -33.79
C SER A 41 -37.21 -2.19 -33.91
N SER A 42 -37.72 -1.46 -32.93
CA SER A 42 -38.89 -0.59 -33.07
C SER A 42 -38.49 0.84 -32.69
N ARG A 43 -38.38 1.64 -33.75
CA ARG A 43 -38.18 3.08 -33.79
C ARG A 43 -39.40 3.75 -33.17
N LEU A 44 -39.26 4.39 -32.01
CA LEU A 44 -40.30 5.29 -31.47
C LEU A 44 -39.66 6.66 -31.21
N GLU A 45 -39.78 7.52 -32.22
CA GLU A 45 -39.49 8.94 -32.14
C GLU A 45 -40.51 9.58 -31.18
N ARG A 46 -40.09 9.98 -29.98
CA ARG A 46 -40.84 10.96 -29.18
C ARG A 46 -40.05 12.25 -29.14
N ARG A 47 -40.46 13.17 -30.03
CA ARG A 47 -40.15 14.59 -29.99
C ARG A 47 -40.66 15.15 -28.66
N VAL A 48 -39.75 15.50 -27.75
CA VAL A 48 -40.06 16.45 -26.69
C VAL A 48 -39.19 17.67 -26.97
N GLY A 49 -39.81 18.64 -27.64
CA GLY A 49 -39.24 19.98 -27.74
C GLY A 49 -39.32 20.63 -26.37
N VAL A 50 -38.18 20.92 -25.78
CA VAL A 50 -38.10 21.82 -24.63
C VAL A 50 -37.58 23.16 -25.15
N VAL A 51 -38.41 24.16 -24.92
CA VAL A 51 -38.27 25.55 -25.34
C VAL A 51 -36.99 26.14 -24.75
N VAL A 52 -36.18 26.75 -25.62
CA VAL A 52 -35.05 27.60 -25.25
C VAL A 52 -35.61 28.93 -24.78
N SER A 53 -35.73 29.13 -23.48
CA SER A 53 -35.92 30.46 -22.90
C SER A 53 -34.55 31.06 -22.62
N GLY A 54 -34.18 32.08 -23.40
CA GLY A 54 -33.00 32.89 -23.14
C GLY A 54 -33.08 33.55 -21.77
N GLY A 55 -32.01 33.41 -21.00
CA GLY A 55 -31.79 34.07 -19.72
C GLY A 55 -30.34 34.53 -19.67
N SER A 56 -30.16 35.80 -19.36
CA SER A 56 -28.99 36.66 -19.50
C SER A 56 -27.65 36.12 -19.00
N MET A 57 -26.60 36.58 -19.72
CA MET A 57 -25.20 36.65 -19.32
C MET A 57 -25.00 36.98 -17.83
N ALA A 58 -24.26 36.12 -17.13
CA ALA A 58 -23.58 36.47 -15.90
C ALA A 58 -22.14 35.93 -15.95
N SER A 59 -21.21 36.88 -16.08
CA SER A 59 -19.84 36.88 -15.56
C SER A 59 -18.91 35.71 -15.91
N LEU A 60 -18.21 35.89 -17.04
CA LEU A 60 -16.80 35.53 -17.23
C LEU A 60 -15.95 36.37 -16.25
N ALA A 61 -15.27 35.73 -15.27
CA ALA A 61 -14.16 36.32 -14.52
C ALA A 61 -13.56 35.28 -13.56
N MET A 62 -13.04 34.15 -14.06
CA MET A 62 -12.18 33.25 -13.27
C MET A 62 -11.18 32.43 -14.12
N GLU A 63 -11.14 32.56 -15.45
CA GLU A 63 -10.28 31.71 -16.29
C GLU A 63 -8.97 32.37 -16.76
N GLU A 64 -8.74 33.66 -16.52
CA GLU A 64 -7.52 34.34 -17.03
C GLU A 64 -6.34 34.36 -16.04
N GLU A 65 -6.55 34.19 -14.72
CA GLU A 65 -5.44 34.17 -13.76
C GLU A 65 -4.64 32.85 -13.78
N GLU A 66 -5.17 31.75 -14.33
CA GLU A 66 -4.44 30.47 -14.39
C GLU A 66 -3.55 30.30 -15.62
N GLU A 67 -3.74 31.08 -16.70
CA GLU A 67 -2.86 31.00 -17.88
C GLU A 67 -1.63 31.92 -17.77
N GLU A 68 -1.74 33.09 -17.11
CA GLU A 68 -0.59 33.99 -16.93
C GLU A 68 0.49 33.40 -15.99
N GLU A 69 0.14 32.53 -15.03
CA GLU A 69 1.13 31.88 -14.15
C GLU A 69 2.08 30.89 -14.86
N TRP A 70 1.79 30.51 -16.12
CA TRP A 70 2.65 29.60 -16.87
C TRP A 70 3.72 30.33 -17.68
N GLU A 71 3.49 31.58 -18.08
CA GLU A 71 4.47 32.34 -18.86
C GLU A 71 5.66 32.79 -17.99
N GLU A 72 5.43 33.15 -16.72
CA GLU A 72 6.54 33.52 -15.82
C GLU A 72 7.46 32.34 -15.46
N ALA A 73 6.99 31.09 -15.60
CA ALA A 73 7.82 29.91 -15.29
C ALA A 73 8.69 29.45 -16.47
N GLU A 74 8.34 29.79 -17.72
CA GLU A 74 9.16 29.45 -18.89
C GLU A 74 10.40 30.35 -18.99
N GLU A 75 10.34 31.62 -18.53
CA GLU A 75 11.49 32.53 -18.60
C GLU A 75 12.67 32.14 -17.65
N GLU A 76 12.45 31.35 -16.59
CA GLU A 76 13.54 30.90 -15.71
C GLU A 76 14.22 29.58 -16.15
N ALA A 77 13.71 28.91 -17.19
CA ALA A 77 14.22 27.59 -17.60
C ALA A 77 15.30 27.64 -18.71
N GLU A 78 15.51 28.78 -19.37
CA GLU A 78 16.52 28.93 -20.44
C GLU A 78 17.93 29.15 -19.87
N GLY A 79 18.63 28.06 -19.53
CA GLY A 79 20.04 28.21 -19.13
C GLY A 79 20.75 26.97 -18.62
N TRP A 80 20.53 25.79 -19.20
CA TRP A 80 21.24 24.59 -18.77
C TRP A 80 21.73 23.80 -19.99
N GLN A 81 22.98 24.07 -20.39
CA GLN A 81 23.72 23.26 -21.34
C GLN A 81 24.20 21.97 -20.66
N GLU A 82 23.95 20.84 -21.32
CA GLU A 82 24.31 19.49 -20.88
C GLU A 82 25.82 19.26 -20.97
N GLU A 83 26.48 18.98 -19.84
CA GLU A 83 27.75 18.25 -19.81
C GLU A 83 27.52 16.89 -19.14
N GLU A 84 27.22 15.87 -19.95
CA GLU A 84 27.15 14.47 -19.51
C GLU A 84 28.56 13.90 -19.30
N ALA A 85 29.10 14.01 -18.09
CA ALA A 85 30.22 13.18 -17.64
C ALA A 85 29.69 12.09 -16.70
N ALA A 86 29.61 10.86 -17.20
CA ALA A 86 29.20 9.66 -16.45
C ALA A 86 30.26 9.27 -15.41
N VAL A 87 30.34 10.00 -14.30
CA VAL A 87 31.12 9.58 -13.13
C VAL A 87 30.27 8.61 -12.32
N VAL A 88 30.66 7.34 -12.32
CA VAL A 88 30.09 6.28 -11.47
C VAL A 88 30.53 6.54 -10.03
N THR A 89 29.94 7.56 -9.39
CA THR A 89 30.13 7.81 -7.96
C THR A 89 29.26 6.81 -7.20
N THR A 90 29.89 6.04 -6.30
CA THR A 90 29.23 5.16 -5.34
C THR A 90 28.44 6.00 -4.35
N ARG A 91 27.12 6.12 -4.57
CA ARG A 91 26.19 6.97 -3.78
C ARG A 91 25.65 6.22 -2.55
N PRO A 92 25.32 6.92 -1.45
CA PRO A 92 24.88 6.28 -0.21
C PRO A 92 23.55 5.56 -0.41
N ARG A 93 23.44 4.32 0.09
CA ARG A 93 22.18 3.55 0.14
C ARG A 93 21.67 3.58 1.57
N LEU A 94 20.37 3.83 1.76
CA LEU A 94 19.71 3.52 3.02
C LEU A 94 19.42 2.01 2.98
N GLU A 95 20.24 1.23 3.68
CA GLU A 95 19.89 -0.15 4.00
C GLU A 95 18.65 -0.09 4.89
N LEU A 96 17.52 -0.66 4.44
CA LEU A 96 16.33 -0.82 5.28
C LEU A 96 16.68 -1.88 6.33
N ILE A 97 17.22 -1.41 7.45
CA ILE A 97 17.96 -2.12 8.49
C ILE A 97 17.34 -3.49 8.82
N GLU A 98 18.17 -4.54 8.82
CA GLU A 98 17.83 -5.82 9.46
C GLU A 98 17.50 -5.55 10.93
N LYS A 99 16.38 -6.10 11.42
CA LYS A 99 15.88 -5.93 12.80
C LYS A 99 17.04 -5.85 13.80
N PRO A 100 17.27 -4.69 14.46
CA PRO A 100 18.42 -4.55 15.34
C PRO A 100 18.29 -5.48 16.55
N ASP A 101 19.43 -5.94 17.07
CA ASP A 101 19.47 -6.79 18.25
C ASP A 101 18.83 -6.05 19.44
N ARG A 102 17.85 -6.69 20.08
CA ARG A 102 17.10 -6.14 21.21
C ARG A 102 17.98 -5.81 22.40
N SER A 103 19.15 -6.44 22.51
CA SER A 103 20.06 -6.25 23.64
C SER A 103 20.78 -4.89 23.66
N LEU A 104 20.72 -4.09 22.59
CA LEU A 104 21.61 -2.91 22.43
C LEU A 104 21.01 -1.55 22.84
N CYS A 105 19.76 -1.47 23.30
CA CYS A 105 19.19 -0.21 23.81
C CYS A 105 19.40 -0.07 25.33
N LEU A 106 20.64 0.23 25.73
CA LEU A 106 20.91 0.91 26.99
C LEU A 106 21.54 2.27 26.62
N LEU A 107 20.71 3.20 26.13
CA LEU A 107 21.10 4.60 26.06
C LEU A 107 21.17 5.13 27.49
N ASP A 108 22.17 5.94 27.81
CA ASP A 108 22.26 6.60 29.09
C ASP A 108 21.16 7.67 29.24
N GLU A 109 20.87 8.03 30.48
CA GLU A 109 19.71 8.86 30.85
C GLU A 109 19.74 10.24 30.16
N TYR A 110 20.92 10.74 29.78
CA TYR A 110 21.10 12.04 29.15
C TYR A 110 20.66 12.06 27.67
N GLU A 111 21.06 11.06 26.87
CA GLU A 111 20.57 10.94 25.49
C GLU A 111 19.07 10.61 25.47
N SER A 112 18.58 9.95 26.52
CA SER A 112 17.17 9.59 26.67
C SER A 112 16.26 10.79 26.96
N GLU A 113 16.72 11.77 27.74
CA GLU A 113 15.99 13.02 27.98
C GLU A 113 15.92 13.90 26.73
N GLU A 114 17.02 14.02 25.97
CA GLU A 114 17.03 14.81 24.73
C GLU A 114 16.17 14.19 23.63
N LEU A 115 16.14 12.86 23.51
CA LEU A 115 15.35 12.15 22.50
C LEU A 115 13.86 12.00 22.88
N GLY A 116 13.44 12.49 24.03
CA GLY A 116 12.05 12.35 24.49
C GLY A 116 11.61 10.89 24.64
N THR A 117 12.57 9.95 24.75
CA THR A 117 12.27 8.54 24.93
C THR A 117 11.81 8.33 26.36
N SER A 118 10.51 8.48 26.58
CA SER A 118 9.86 7.90 27.76
C SER A 118 10.12 6.40 27.73
N HIS A 119 11.18 5.96 28.44
CA HIS A 119 11.45 4.55 28.67
C HIS A 119 10.36 4.02 29.60
N CYS A 120 9.22 3.67 29.04
CA CYS A 120 8.23 2.89 29.76
C CYS A 120 8.82 1.49 29.95
N ALA A 121 9.02 1.07 31.21
CA ALA A 121 9.57 -0.25 31.52
C ALA A 121 8.77 -1.42 30.91
N ASN A 122 7.50 -1.17 30.56
CA ASN A 122 6.60 -2.12 29.91
C ASN A 122 6.37 -1.81 28.41
N HIS A 123 7.27 -1.06 27.77
CA HIS A 123 7.14 -0.71 26.37
C HIS A 123 7.16 -1.94 25.46
N ARG A 124 6.19 -2.05 24.55
CA ARG A 124 6.11 -3.15 23.57
C ARG A 124 6.46 -2.67 22.18
N SER A 125 7.30 -3.41 21.48
CA SER A 125 7.62 -3.07 20.10
C SER A 125 7.92 -4.28 19.24
N GLY A 126 7.60 -4.16 17.95
CA GLY A 126 7.94 -5.20 17.00
C GLY A 126 7.32 -5.00 15.63
N TYR A 127 7.69 -5.92 14.75
CA TYR A 127 7.40 -5.87 13.33
C TYR A 127 6.19 -6.74 13.00
N VAL A 128 5.30 -6.25 12.16
CA VAL A 128 4.05 -6.92 11.79
C VAL A 128 3.97 -7.00 10.28
N ALA A 129 4.00 -8.22 9.73
CA ALA A 129 3.84 -8.41 8.29
C ALA A 129 2.37 -8.51 7.91
N VAL A 130 1.92 -7.69 6.96
CA VAL A 130 0.54 -7.76 6.45
C VAL A 130 0.54 -8.48 5.11
N LEU A 131 -0.10 -9.65 5.07
CA LEU A 131 -0.19 -10.55 3.91
C LEU A 131 -1.61 -10.64 3.37
N GLY A 132 -1.73 -11.12 2.14
CA GLY A 132 -3.03 -11.34 1.50
C GLY A 132 -3.01 -11.10 0.00
N LYS A 133 -4.00 -11.66 -0.69
CA LYS A 133 -4.15 -11.55 -2.14
C LYS A 133 -4.30 -10.09 -2.60
N PRO A 134 -4.09 -9.79 -3.88
CA PRO A 134 -4.39 -8.46 -4.41
C PRO A 134 -5.83 -8.01 -4.10
N ASN A 135 -6.01 -6.72 -3.83
CA ASN A 135 -7.29 -6.05 -3.59
C ASN A 135 -8.09 -6.50 -2.34
N VAL A 136 -7.47 -7.23 -1.39
CA VAL A 136 -8.12 -7.52 -0.10
C VAL A 136 -8.15 -6.33 0.85
N GLY A 137 -7.35 -5.28 0.59
CA GLY A 137 -7.32 -4.02 1.36
C GLY A 137 -6.19 -3.91 2.40
N LYS A 138 -5.02 -4.51 2.14
CA LYS A 138 -3.83 -4.44 3.00
C LYS A 138 -3.35 -2.99 3.24
N SER A 139 -3.07 -2.27 2.15
CA SER A 139 -2.62 -0.87 2.21
C SER A 139 -3.65 0.04 2.87
N THR A 140 -4.95 -0.20 2.63
CA THR A 140 -6.02 0.51 3.33
C THR A 140 -5.97 0.25 4.83
N LEU A 141 -5.76 -1.00 5.26
CA LEU A 141 -5.64 -1.34 6.67
C LEU A 141 -4.42 -0.67 7.32
N ILE A 142 -3.27 -0.70 6.65
CA ILE A 142 -2.04 -0.08 7.19
C ILE A 142 -2.21 1.44 7.32
N ASN A 143 -2.71 2.10 6.28
CA ASN A 143 -2.97 3.54 6.34
C ASN A 143 -3.92 3.90 7.49
N GLN A 144 -4.85 3.01 7.82
CA GLN A 144 -5.82 3.22 8.90
C GLN A 144 -5.23 2.96 10.28
N ILE A 145 -4.36 1.96 10.43
CA ILE A 145 -3.66 1.71 11.69
C ILE A 145 -2.70 2.86 12.00
N VAL A 146 -1.94 3.32 11.00
CA VAL A 146 -0.99 4.43 11.11
C VAL A 146 -1.69 5.78 11.22
N GLY A 147 -2.88 5.94 10.65
CA GLY A 147 -3.61 7.21 10.61
C GLY A 147 -3.15 8.16 9.49
N GLN A 148 -2.25 7.71 8.62
CA GLN A 148 -1.74 8.48 7.48
C GLN A 148 -1.72 7.61 6.22
N LYS A 149 -1.89 8.24 5.05
CA LYS A 149 -1.82 7.56 3.75
C LYS A 149 -0.36 7.38 3.32
N LEU A 150 0.25 6.26 3.70
CA LEU A 150 1.61 5.89 3.29
C LEU A 150 1.63 5.07 2.00
N SER A 151 0.62 4.22 1.82
CA SER A 151 0.50 3.35 0.66
C SER A 151 -0.64 3.78 -0.25
N ILE A 152 -0.44 3.64 -1.56
CA ILE A 152 -1.48 3.95 -2.54
C ILE A 152 -2.61 2.93 -2.50
N VAL A 153 -3.85 3.36 -2.76
CA VAL A 153 -5.03 2.49 -2.68
C VAL A 153 -5.86 2.62 -3.95
N THR A 154 -6.00 1.51 -4.69
CA THR A 154 -6.87 1.46 -5.88
C THR A 154 -7.60 0.11 -5.96
N ASP A 155 -8.59 0.01 -6.84
CA ASP A 155 -9.30 -1.23 -7.16
C ASP A 155 -8.52 -2.15 -8.12
N LYS A 156 -7.41 -1.66 -8.69
CA LYS A 156 -6.53 -2.42 -9.57
C LYS A 156 -5.53 -3.23 -8.73
N PRO A 157 -5.24 -4.50 -9.10
CA PRO A 157 -4.25 -5.30 -8.40
C PRO A 157 -2.83 -4.70 -8.54
N GLN A 158 -1.87 -5.23 -7.79
CA GLN A 158 -0.45 -4.82 -7.83
C GLN A 158 -0.22 -3.33 -7.55
N THR A 159 -1.05 -2.72 -6.70
CA THR A 159 -0.86 -1.35 -6.23
C THR A 159 0.41 -1.20 -5.41
N THR A 160 0.74 -2.13 -4.53
CA THR A 160 1.97 -2.06 -3.71
C THR A 160 3.05 -2.88 -4.39
N ARG A 161 4.19 -2.26 -4.72
CA ARG A 161 5.35 -2.95 -5.30
C ARG A 161 6.61 -2.89 -4.43
N HIS A 162 6.76 -1.82 -3.66
CA HIS A 162 7.81 -1.69 -2.65
C HIS A 162 7.31 -2.14 -1.28
N ARG A 163 8.22 -2.59 -0.42
CA ARG A 163 7.92 -2.83 0.99
C ARG A 163 7.88 -1.48 1.70
N ILE A 164 6.69 -1.02 2.06
CA ILE A 164 6.50 0.23 2.79
C ILE A 164 6.42 -0.10 4.28
N LEU A 165 7.18 0.64 5.09
CA LEU A 165 7.20 0.48 6.54
C LEU A 165 6.33 1.60 7.14
N GLY A 166 5.25 1.22 7.81
CA GLY A 166 4.37 2.13 8.54
C GLY A 166 4.58 2.00 10.04
N ILE A 167 4.88 3.11 10.70
CA ILE A 167 5.20 3.18 12.12
C ILE A 167 4.02 3.79 12.85
N CYS A 168 3.48 3.07 13.84
CA CYS A 168 2.46 3.57 14.74
C CYS A 168 3.03 3.54 16.17
N SER A 169 3.33 4.71 16.71
CA SER A 169 3.99 4.88 18.00
C SER A 169 3.05 5.54 19.00
N GLU A 170 3.04 5.03 20.23
CA GLU A 170 2.42 5.63 21.42
C GLU A 170 3.43 5.62 22.57
N PRO A 171 3.19 6.30 23.71
CA PRO A 171 4.11 6.27 24.84
C PRO A 171 4.45 4.85 25.32
N GLU A 172 3.51 3.91 25.26
CA GLU A 172 3.66 2.54 25.75
C GLU A 172 4.04 1.51 24.68
N TYR A 173 4.00 1.85 23.39
CA TYR A 173 4.32 0.88 22.34
C TYR A 173 4.77 1.48 21.01
N GLN A 174 5.34 0.63 20.15
CA GLN A 174 5.61 0.93 18.75
C GLN A 174 5.33 -0.27 17.85
N ILE A 175 4.31 -0.15 17.00
CA ILE A 175 3.91 -1.16 16.01
C ILE A 175 4.52 -0.77 14.66
N ILE A 176 5.32 -1.66 14.07
CA ILE A 176 5.98 -1.43 12.79
C ILE A 176 5.39 -2.36 11.74
N LEU A 177 4.61 -1.82 10.81
CA LEU A 177 3.86 -2.58 9.81
C LEU A 177 4.62 -2.64 8.49
N TYR A 178 4.81 -3.84 7.96
CA TYR A 178 5.22 -4.01 6.57
C TYR A 178 4.00 -4.10 5.66
N ASP A 179 3.80 -3.08 4.81
CA ASP A 179 2.93 -3.22 3.64
C ASP A 179 3.66 -4.02 2.58
N THR A 180 3.07 -5.15 2.22
CA THR A 180 3.66 -6.08 1.25
C THR A 180 2.84 -6.11 -0.03
N PRO A 181 3.49 -6.32 -1.20
CA PRO A 181 2.79 -6.63 -2.43
C PRO A 181 1.78 -7.77 -2.25
N GLY A 182 0.69 -7.73 -3.03
CA GLY A 182 -0.29 -8.82 -2.98
C GLY A 182 0.32 -10.15 -3.41
N VAL A 183 0.10 -11.20 -2.61
CA VAL A 183 0.62 -12.54 -2.87
C VAL A 183 0.05 -13.06 -4.19
N ILE A 184 0.94 -13.40 -5.13
CA ILE A 184 0.59 -13.89 -6.46
C ILE A 184 1.22 -15.26 -6.73
N LYS A 185 0.44 -16.15 -7.34
CA LYS A 185 0.90 -17.52 -7.67
C LYS A 185 1.81 -17.60 -8.90
N LYS A 186 1.65 -16.66 -9.83
CA LYS A 186 2.32 -16.67 -11.13
C LYS A 186 3.16 -15.40 -11.27
N GLU A 187 4.47 -15.58 -11.22
CA GLU A 187 5.45 -14.55 -11.49
C GLU A 187 5.74 -14.54 -12.99
N MET A 188 5.32 -13.49 -13.71
CA MET A 188 5.51 -13.40 -15.17
C MET A 188 6.79 -12.62 -15.51
N HIS A 189 7.17 -11.69 -14.64
CA HIS A 189 8.32 -10.82 -14.81
C HIS A 189 9.27 -10.93 -13.63
N LYS A 190 10.54 -10.56 -13.84
CA LYS A 190 11.53 -10.46 -12.76
C LYS A 190 11.08 -9.52 -11.64
N LEU A 191 10.35 -8.46 -11.98
CA LEU A 191 9.67 -7.58 -11.01
C LEU A 191 8.78 -8.36 -10.03
N ASP A 192 7.97 -9.29 -10.52
CA ASP A 192 7.09 -10.11 -9.69
C ASP A 192 7.90 -10.95 -8.70
N THR A 193 8.99 -11.56 -9.16
CA THR A 193 9.92 -12.33 -8.31
C THR A 193 10.54 -11.47 -7.22
N MET A 194 10.94 -10.24 -7.53
CA MET A 194 11.52 -9.32 -6.54
C MET A 194 10.48 -8.86 -5.51
N MET A 195 9.25 -8.58 -5.95
CA MET A 195 8.13 -8.31 -5.04
C MET A 195 7.87 -9.48 -4.09
N MET A 196 7.84 -10.72 -4.60
CA MET A 196 7.64 -11.91 -3.76
C MET A 196 8.82 -12.18 -2.81
N LYS A 197 10.05 -11.79 -3.18
CA LYS A 197 11.18 -11.79 -2.23
C LYS A 197 10.96 -10.78 -1.09
N ASN A 198 10.42 -9.59 -1.38
CA ASN A 198 10.12 -8.59 -0.35
C ASN A 198 9.02 -9.07 0.59
N VAL A 199 7.99 -9.77 0.08
CA VAL A 199 6.97 -10.44 0.90
C VAL A 199 7.63 -11.43 1.86
N ARG A 200 8.46 -12.36 1.36
CA ARG A 200 9.16 -13.37 2.19
C ARG A 200 10.10 -12.75 3.21
N SER A 201 10.80 -11.68 2.84
CA SER A 201 11.68 -10.95 3.75
C SER A 201 10.90 -10.29 4.89
N ALA A 202 9.78 -9.62 4.58
CA ALA A 202 8.93 -8.97 5.58
C ALA A 202 8.37 -9.97 6.60
N VAL A 203 7.96 -11.17 6.13
CA VAL A 203 7.51 -12.23 7.03
C VAL A 203 8.64 -12.77 7.88
N GLY A 204 9.83 -12.94 7.29
CA GLY A 204 11.01 -13.42 8.00
C GLY A 204 11.51 -12.51 9.13
N SER A 205 11.21 -11.21 9.08
CA SER A 205 11.57 -10.25 10.13
C SER A 205 10.43 -9.90 11.09
N ALA A 206 9.21 -10.39 10.84
CA ALA A 206 8.03 -10.08 11.65
C ALA A 206 7.99 -10.84 12.98
N ASP A 207 7.40 -10.21 13.99
CA ASP A 207 7.03 -10.79 15.28
C ASP A 207 5.62 -11.43 15.25
N CYS A 208 4.73 -10.93 14.40
CA CYS A 208 3.43 -11.56 14.10
C CYS A 208 2.97 -11.21 12.67
N VAL A 209 1.99 -11.97 12.17
CA VAL A 209 1.49 -11.86 10.79
C VAL A 209 0.00 -11.57 10.78
N LEU A 210 -0.43 -10.58 9.99
CA LEU A 210 -1.83 -10.34 9.67
C LEU A 210 -2.11 -10.93 8.29
N VAL A 211 -2.98 -11.92 8.20
CA VAL A 211 -3.46 -12.44 6.91
C VAL A 211 -4.79 -11.78 6.60
N VAL A 212 -4.83 -10.92 5.59
CA VAL A 212 -6.04 -10.19 5.21
C VAL A 212 -6.76 -10.91 4.08
N VAL A 213 -8.04 -11.20 4.29
CA VAL A 213 -8.94 -11.78 3.30
C VAL A 213 -10.12 -10.86 3.02
N ASP A 214 -10.68 -10.97 1.81
CA ASP A 214 -11.87 -10.22 1.43
C ASP A 214 -13.14 -10.93 1.94
N ALA A 215 -13.82 -10.34 2.92
CA ALA A 215 -15.02 -10.90 3.51
C ALA A 215 -16.19 -11.05 2.52
N CYS A 216 -16.15 -10.42 1.34
CA CYS A 216 -17.16 -10.61 0.29
C CYS A 216 -16.96 -11.92 -0.48
N LYS A 217 -15.73 -12.44 -0.54
CA LYS A 217 -15.40 -13.66 -1.29
C LYS A 217 -15.76 -14.93 -0.52
N MET A 218 -15.84 -16.04 -1.25
CA MET A 218 -15.97 -17.36 -0.61
C MET A 218 -14.75 -17.61 0.28
N PRO A 219 -14.93 -18.28 1.44
CA PRO A 219 -13.81 -18.63 2.28
C PRO A 219 -12.77 -19.45 1.53
N GLU A 220 -11.50 -19.14 1.77
CA GLU A 220 -10.36 -19.76 1.11
C GLU A 220 -9.37 -20.29 2.14
N LYS A 221 -8.57 -21.30 1.75
CA LYS A 221 -7.49 -21.78 2.60
C LYS A 221 -6.40 -20.73 2.66
N ILE A 222 -6.15 -20.20 3.84
CA ILE A 222 -5.11 -19.20 4.08
C ILE A 222 -3.71 -19.81 4.09
N ASP A 223 -3.62 -21.13 4.30
CA ASP A 223 -2.35 -21.86 4.30
C ASP A 223 -1.59 -21.64 2.99
N GLU A 224 -2.28 -21.60 1.85
CA GLU A 224 -1.64 -21.29 0.57
C GLU A 224 -1.01 -19.88 0.55
N ILE A 225 -1.66 -18.90 1.17
CA ILE A 225 -1.14 -17.52 1.25
C ILE A 225 0.08 -17.47 2.18
N LEU A 226 0.02 -18.20 3.30
CA LEU A 226 1.12 -18.30 4.25
C LEU A 226 2.30 -19.07 3.63
N GLU A 227 2.08 -20.21 2.99
CA GLU A 227 3.12 -20.99 2.32
C GLU A 227 3.81 -20.17 1.22
N GLU A 228 3.03 -19.51 0.35
CA GLU A 228 3.54 -18.64 -0.71
C GLU A 228 4.27 -17.40 -0.15
N GLY A 229 3.82 -16.87 0.99
CA GLY A 229 4.35 -15.68 1.64
C GLY A 229 5.55 -15.90 2.56
N VAL A 230 5.59 -16.99 3.32
CA VAL A 230 6.61 -17.34 4.33
C VAL A 230 7.80 -18.05 3.66
N GLY A 231 7.51 -18.93 2.69
CA GLY A 231 8.49 -19.79 2.01
C GLY A 231 9.15 -20.81 2.95
N ASN A 232 8.62 -22.04 3.02
CA ASN A 232 9.21 -23.22 3.68
C ASN A 232 9.87 -23.03 5.08
N LYS A 233 9.53 -21.99 5.84
CA LYS A 233 10.06 -21.80 7.18
C LYS A 233 9.08 -22.35 8.21
N ASP A 234 9.59 -23.15 9.15
CA ASP A 234 8.91 -23.60 10.37
C ASP A 234 8.76 -22.44 11.38
N THR A 235 8.27 -21.30 10.93
CA THR A 235 8.10 -20.12 11.79
C THR A 235 6.76 -20.22 12.50
N GLU A 236 6.79 -20.50 13.81
CA GLU A 236 5.64 -20.43 14.72
C GLU A 236 5.28 -18.96 15.05
N LEU A 237 5.09 -18.14 14.01
CA LEU A 237 4.65 -16.75 14.20
C LEU A 237 3.17 -16.71 14.56
N PRO A 238 2.75 -15.89 15.53
CA PRO A 238 1.34 -15.64 15.76
C PRO A 238 0.66 -15.10 14.50
N VAL A 239 -0.48 -15.67 14.13
CA VAL A 239 -1.22 -15.31 12.93
C VAL A 239 -2.62 -14.83 13.28
N LEU A 240 -2.94 -13.59 12.92
CA LEU A 240 -4.30 -13.05 12.95
C LEU A 240 -4.90 -13.10 11.55
N LEU A 241 -6.06 -13.73 11.42
CA LEU A 241 -6.85 -13.65 10.20
C LEU A 241 -7.80 -12.45 10.25
N VAL A 242 -7.66 -11.55 9.29
CA VAL A 242 -8.46 -10.32 9.19
C VAL A 242 -9.47 -10.44 8.05
N LEU A 243 -10.75 -10.49 8.39
CA LEU A 243 -11.84 -10.48 7.42
C LEU A 243 -12.20 -9.02 7.08
N ASN A 244 -11.57 -8.48 6.05
CA ASN A 244 -11.76 -7.09 5.66
C ASN A 244 -13.01 -6.90 4.76
N LYS A 245 -13.48 -5.65 4.66
CA LYS A 245 -14.66 -5.22 3.90
C LYS A 245 -15.98 -5.74 4.49
N LYS A 246 -16.07 -5.85 5.82
CA LYS A 246 -17.29 -6.25 6.51
C LYS A 246 -18.47 -5.32 6.24
N ASP A 247 -18.20 -4.07 5.86
CA ASP A 247 -19.20 -3.05 5.48
C ASP A 247 -19.99 -3.42 4.22
N LEU A 248 -19.49 -4.33 3.38
CA LEU A 248 -20.15 -4.75 2.14
C LEU A 248 -20.99 -6.03 2.28
N ILE A 249 -21.02 -6.64 3.46
CA ILE A 249 -21.67 -7.94 3.69
C ILE A 249 -22.64 -7.87 4.88
N LYS A 250 -23.73 -8.62 4.80
CA LYS A 250 -24.75 -8.64 5.85
C LYS A 250 -24.23 -9.30 7.14
N PRO A 251 -24.61 -8.83 8.34
CA PRO A 251 -24.15 -9.39 9.61
C PRO A 251 -24.28 -10.91 9.75
N GLY A 252 -25.41 -11.49 9.30
CA GLY A 252 -25.62 -12.93 9.37
C GLY A 252 -24.73 -13.76 8.44
N GLU A 253 -24.23 -13.17 7.36
CA GLU A 253 -23.27 -13.84 6.47
C GLU A 253 -21.83 -13.75 7.01
N ILE A 254 -21.47 -12.64 7.67
CA ILE A 254 -20.18 -12.49 8.36
C ILE A 254 -20.03 -13.58 9.42
N ALA A 255 -21.06 -13.80 10.25
CA ALA A 255 -21.02 -14.81 11.31
C ALA A 255 -20.73 -16.22 10.77
N LYS A 256 -21.33 -16.59 9.64
CA LYS A 256 -21.07 -17.89 8.98
C LYS A 256 -19.63 -18.00 8.47
N LYS A 257 -19.08 -16.92 7.92
CA LYS A 257 -17.68 -16.90 7.44
C LYS A 257 -16.70 -16.96 8.60
N LEU A 258 -16.99 -16.23 9.69
CA LEU A 258 -16.19 -16.26 10.92
C LEU A 258 -16.12 -17.69 11.48
N GLU A 259 -17.26 -18.36 11.63
CA GLU A 259 -17.33 -19.75 12.10
C GLU A 259 -16.54 -20.70 11.17
N TRP A 260 -16.68 -20.52 9.85
CA TRP A 260 -15.92 -21.31 8.88
C TRP A 260 -14.42 -21.13 9.07
N TYR A 261 -13.93 -19.90 9.14
CA TYR A 261 -12.50 -19.64 9.28
C TYR A 261 -11.94 -20.13 10.61
N GLN A 262 -12.66 -19.94 11.72
CA GLN A 262 -12.26 -20.46 13.03
C GLN A 262 -12.16 -21.99 13.05
N LYS A 263 -12.98 -22.69 12.25
CA LYS A 263 -12.99 -24.16 12.18
C LYS A 263 -11.96 -24.74 11.21
N PHE A 264 -11.69 -24.05 10.11
CA PHE A 264 -10.91 -24.58 8.99
C PHE A 264 -9.55 -23.90 8.78
N THR A 265 -9.15 -22.99 9.67
CA THR A 265 -7.81 -22.38 9.66
C THR A 265 -7.16 -22.46 11.03
N ASN A 266 -5.83 -22.50 11.05
CA ASN A 266 -5.04 -22.53 12.28
C ASN A 266 -4.61 -21.12 12.73
N ALA A 267 -5.36 -20.08 12.36
CA ALA A 267 -5.10 -18.73 12.86
C ALA A 267 -5.36 -18.67 14.36
N ASP A 268 -4.58 -17.86 15.09
CA ASP A 268 -4.76 -17.69 16.54
C ASP A 268 -6.08 -17.00 16.88
N ASP A 269 -6.51 -16.10 15.99
CA ASP A 269 -7.76 -15.38 16.10
C ASP A 269 -8.26 -14.95 14.71
N VAL A 270 -9.54 -14.57 14.64
CA VAL A 270 -10.20 -14.14 13.41
C VAL A 270 -11.04 -12.90 13.70
N ILE A 271 -10.64 -11.75 13.18
CA ILE A 271 -11.30 -10.46 13.46
C ILE A 271 -11.92 -9.88 12.16
N PRO A 272 -13.25 -9.67 12.12
CA PRO A 272 -13.91 -9.00 11.01
C PRO A 272 -13.83 -7.48 11.14
N ILE A 273 -13.36 -6.80 10.09
CA ILE A 273 -13.16 -5.34 10.07
C ILE A 273 -13.74 -4.67 8.83
N SER A 274 -13.86 -3.34 8.91
CA SER A 274 -13.86 -2.48 7.73
C SER A 274 -12.65 -1.57 7.82
N ALA A 275 -11.58 -1.88 7.08
CA ALA A 275 -10.43 -0.98 6.98
C ALA A 275 -10.87 0.39 6.44
N LYS A 276 -11.78 0.44 5.45
CA LYS A 276 -12.24 1.71 4.85
C LYS A 276 -12.82 2.69 5.88
N PHE A 277 -13.52 2.20 6.89
CA PHE A 277 -14.21 3.02 7.90
C PHE A 277 -13.60 2.89 9.31
N GLY A 278 -12.46 2.23 9.46
CA GLY A 278 -11.81 2.01 10.76
C GLY A 278 -12.49 1.00 11.70
N HIS A 279 -13.63 0.40 11.32
CA HIS A 279 -14.39 -0.47 12.22
C HIS A 279 -13.63 -1.76 12.58
N GLY A 280 -13.32 -1.95 13.87
CA GLY A 280 -12.60 -3.12 14.40
C GLY A 280 -11.08 -3.07 14.20
N VAL A 281 -10.54 -1.92 13.79
CA VAL A 281 -9.08 -1.73 13.67
C VAL A 281 -8.42 -1.69 15.05
N ASP A 282 -9.12 -1.17 16.07
CA ASP A 282 -8.63 -1.19 17.45
C ASP A 282 -8.51 -2.62 18.00
N ASP A 283 -9.47 -3.50 17.70
CA ASP A 283 -9.37 -4.93 18.05
C ASP A 283 -8.11 -5.59 17.45
N ILE A 284 -7.72 -5.18 16.24
CA ILE A 284 -6.47 -5.63 15.60
C ILE A 284 -5.26 -5.09 16.36
N LYS A 285 -5.25 -3.80 16.73
CA LYS A 285 -4.16 -3.18 17.50
C LYS A 285 -3.99 -3.89 18.84
N GLU A 286 -5.09 -4.14 19.56
CA GLU A 286 -5.08 -4.88 20.83
C GLU A 286 -4.52 -6.29 20.67
N TRP A 287 -4.95 -7.02 19.63
CA TRP A 287 -4.40 -8.34 19.33
C TRP A 287 -2.89 -8.26 19.05
N ILE A 288 -2.43 -7.33 18.22
CA ILE A 288 -1.01 -7.13 17.92
C ILE A 288 -0.23 -6.89 19.21
N LEU A 289 -0.66 -5.95 20.05
CA LEU A 289 0.01 -5.60 21.30
C LEU A 289 0.09 -6.79 22.28
N SER A 290 -0.89 -7.69 22.24
CA SER A 290 -0.86 -8.93 23.03
C SER A 290 0.24 -9.91 22.58
N LYS A 291 0.67 -9.84 21.32
CA LYS A 291 1.72 -10.70 20.73
C LYS A 291 3.08 -10.04 20.69
N LEU A 292 3.13 -8.71 20.65
CA LEU A 292 4.40 -7.98 20.62
C LEU A 292 5.17 -8.15 21.93
N PRO A 293 6.48 -8.45 21.87
CA PRO A 293 7.31 -8.56 23.05
C PRO A 293 7.66 -7.18 23.62
N LEU A 294 8.25 -7.18 24.83
CA LEU A 294 8.89 -5.99 25.36
C LEU A 294 10.10 -5.62 24.50
N GLY A 295 10.27 -4.33 24.23
CA GLY A 295 11.35 -3.84 23.40
C GLY A 295 11.41 -2.32 23.33
N PRO A 296 12.54 -1.76 22.86
CA PRO A 296 12.73 -0.32 22.73
C PRO A 296 11.87 0.25 21.61
N ALA A 297 11.73 1.57 21.54
CA ALA A 297 11.33 2.22 20.30
C ALA A 297 12.49 2.07 19.30
N TYR A 298 12.28 1.38 18.18
CA TYR A 298 13.25 1.24 17.10
C TYR A 298 13.38 2.53 16.29
N TYR A 299 12.31 3.33 16.28
CA TYR A 299 12.22 4.59 15.53
C TYR A 299 11.79 5.74 16.43
N PRO A 300 12.11 7.00 16.05
CA PRO A 300 11.52 8.18 16.65
C PRO A 300 9.98 8.09 16.64
N LYS A 301 9.33 8.53 17.73
CA LYS A 301 7.88 8.34 17.91
C LYS A 301 7.03 9.27 17.04
N ASP A 302 7.63 10.31 16.48
CA ASP A 302 7.01 11.33 15.65
C ASP A 302 7.01 11.00 14.15
N ILE A 303 7.77 9.98 13.72
CA ILE A 303 7.80 9.55 12.32
C ILE A 303 6.81 8.41 12.05
N ALA A 304 6.09 8.50 10.93
CA ALA A 304 5.20 7.45 10.45
C ALA A 304 5.87 6.48 9.47
N SER A 305 7.03 6.84 8.90
CA SER A 305 7.78 6.04 7.93
C SER A 305 9.23 6.52 7.83
N GLU A 306 10.14 5.61 7.48
CA GLU A 306 11.56 5.91 7.20
C GLU A 306 11.80 6.38 5.74
N HIS A 307 10.85 6.12 4.84
CA HIS A 307 11.01 6.46 3.43
C HIS A 307 11.08 7.97 3.20
N PRO A 308 11.93 8.45 2.27
CA PRO A 308 12.06 9.87 1.98
C PRO A 308 10.81 10.42 1.29
N GLU A 309 10.55 11.73 1.41
CA GLU A 309 9.44 12.42 0.75
C GLU A 309 9.38 12.15 -0.77
N ARG A 310 10.55 12.05 -1.41
CA ARG A 310 10.67 11.74 -2.84
C ARG A 310 10.04 10.40 -3.22
N PHE A 311 10.15 9.40 -2.35
CA PHE A 311 9.50 8.11 -2.56
C PHE A 311 7.97 8.29 -2.59
N PHE A 312 7.41 9.00 -1.61
CA PHE A 312 5.98 9.27 -1.54
C PHE A 312 5.46 10.12 -2.71
N VAL A 313 6.23 11.10 -3.16
CA VAL A 313 5.93 11.88 -4.38
C VAL A 313 5.80 10.95 -5.59
N GLY A 314 6.74 10.02 -5.77
CA GLY A 314 6.68 9.01 -6.82
C GLY A 314 5.45 8.10 -6.71
N GLU A 315 5.13 7.67 -5.49
CA GLU A 315 3.94 6.85 -5.21
C GLU A 315 2.64 7.61 -5.47
N ILE A 316 2.52 8.89 -5.10
CA ILE A 316 1.35 9.74 -5.37
C ILE A 316 1.11 9.85 -6.88
N VAL A 317 2.15 10.17 -7.67
CA VAL A 317 2.05 10.22 -9.13
C VAL A 317 1.62 8.87 -9.68
N ARG A 318 2.21 7.78 -9.16
CA ARG A 318 1.84 6.41 -9.57
C ARG A 318 0.39 6.07 -9.23
N GLU A 319 -0.14 6.52 -8.11
CA GLU A 319 -1.55 6.36 -7.77
C GLU A 319 -2.45 7.05 -8.81
N LYS A 320 -2.11 8.28 -9.21
CA LYS A 320 -2.86 8.98 -10.26
C LYS A 320 -2.78 8.26 -11.60
N ILE A 321 -1.63 7.66 -11.95
CA ILE A 321 -1.52 6.78 -13.12
C ILE A 321 -2.49 5.60 -13.00
N PHE A 322 -2.52 4.95 -11.83
CA PHE A 322 -3.44 3.85 -11.57
C PHE A 322 -4.90 4.29 -11.58
N LEU A 323 -5.26 5.52 -11.25
CA LEU A 323 -6.65 5.98 -11.32
C LEU A 323 -7.05 6.36 -12.75
N GLN A 324 -6.20 7.12 -13.44
CA GLN A 324 -6.49 7.70 -14.75
C GLN A 324 -6.41 6.69 -15.90
N TYR A 325 -5.41 5.81 -15.90
CA TYR A 325 -5.17 4.89 -17.02
C TYR A 325 -5.72 3.49 -16.75
N ARG A 326 -5.98 2.74 -17.83
CA ARG A 326 -6.53 1.38 -17.79
C ARG A 326 -5.60 0.41 -18.52
N GLN A 327 -6.05 -0.84 -18.66
CA GLN A 327 -5.34 -1.88 -19.40
C GLN A 327 -3.91 -2.07 -18.85
N GLU A 328 -2.91 -2.28 -19.69
CA GLU A 328 -1.54 -2.53 -19.28
C GLU A 328 -0.79 -1.30 -18.73
N ILE A 329 -1.29 -0.07 -18.97
CA ILE A 329 -0.54 1.16 -18.71
C ILE A 329 -0.07 1.27 -17.25
N PRO A 330 -0.94 1.16 -16.22
CA PRO A 330 -0.47 1.27 -14.83
C PRO A 330 0.58 0.24 -14.46
N TYR A 331 0.51 -0.96 -15.05
CA TYR A 331 1.42 -2.06 -14.76
C TYR A 331 2.76 -1.92 -15.49
N ALA A 332 2.82 -1.20 -16.60
CA ALA A 332 4.04 -0.95 -17.36
C ALA A 332 4.80 0.30 -16.88
N CYS A 333 4.19 1.14 -16.04
CA CYS A 333 4.79 2.38 -15.55
C CYS A 333 5.73 2.15 -14.35
N GLN A 334 6.86 2.84 -14.34
CA GLN A 334 7.70 3.12 -13.16
C GLN A 334 7.82 4.63 -13.00
N VAL A 335 7.70 5.14 -11.77
CA VAL A 335 7.80 6.57 -11.49
C VAL A 335 9.04 6.84 -10.66
N ASN A 336 9.89 7.76 -11.10
CA ASN A 336 11.11 8.15 -10.40
C ASN A 336 11.17 9.67 -10.24
N VAL A 337 11.53 10.17 -9.06
CA VAL A 337 11.87 11.59 -8.89
C VAL A 337 13.32 11.78 -9.33
N ILE A 338 13.56 12.61 -10.35
CA ILE A 338 14.90 12.91 -10.87
C ILE A 338 15.52 14.06 -10.10
N SER A 339 14.74 15.11 -9.86
CA SER A 339 15.19 16.32 -9.19
C SER A 339 14.12 16.77 -8.20
N TYR A 340 14.56 17.16 -7.01
CA TYR A 340 13.75 17.83 -6.01
C TYR A 340 14.59 18.99 -5.47
N LYS A 341 14.15 20.23 -5.70
CA LYS A 341 14.82 21.45 -5.22
C LYS A 341 13.87 22.23 -4.33
N SER A 342 14.14 22.23 -3.02
CA SER A 342 13.39 23.05 -2.07
C SER A 342 13.72 24.54 -2.24
N ARG A 343 12.69 25.38 -2.26
CA ARG A 343 12.83 26.84 -2.41
C ARG A 343 12.11 27.55 -1.25
N PRO A 344 12.81 28.26 -0.35
CA PRO A 344 12.17 28.87 0.83
C PRO A 344 11.10 29.93 0.50
N THR A 345 11.28 30.67 -0.59
CA THR A 345 10.41 31.80 -0.98
C THR A 345 9.59 31.53 -2.23
N ALA A 346 9.67 30.34 -2.80
CA ALA A 346 9.02 29.99 -4.06
C ALA A 346 8.45 28.56 -4.00
N LYS A 347 7.76 28.15 -5.06
CA LYS A 347 7.25 26.77 -5.19
C LYS A 347 8.45 25.80 -5.26
N ASP A 348 8.41 24.69 -4.52
CA ASP A 348 9.43 23.64 -4.62
C ASP A 348 9.41 23.06 -6.04
N PHE A 349 10.58 22.87 -6.65
CA PHE A 349 10.67 22.31 -8.00
C PHE A 349 10.88 20.80 -7.94
N ILE A 350 9.94 20.04 -8.48
CA ILE A 350 9.94 18.58 -8.50
C ILE A 350 9.85 18.10 -9.95
N GLN A 351 10.86 17.36 -10.38
CA GLN A 351 10.90 16.73 -11.69
C GLN A 351 10.74 15.21 -11.55
N VAL A 352 9.71 14.67 -12.20
CA VAL A 352 9.34 13.26 -12.17
C VAL A 352 9.48 12.65 -13.56
N GLU A 353 10.02 11.44 -13.62
CA GLU A 353 10.08 10.62 -14.82
C GLU A 353 9.15 9.42 -14.69
N ILE A 354 8.28 9.26 -15.70
CA ILE A 354 7.46 8.08 -15.90
C ILE A 354 8.12 7.23 -17.00
N LEU A 355 8.64 6.08 -16.62
CA LEU A 355 9.16 5.09 -17.55
C LEU A 355 8.05 4.14 -18.00
N VAL A 356 7.99 3.89 -19.31
CA VAL A 356 7.10 2.91 -19.93
C VAL A 356 7.89 1.94 -20.80
N GLU A 357 7.29 0.81 -21.18
CA GLU A 357 7.98 -0.20 -21.99
C GLU A 357 7.88 0.02 -23.50
N LYS A 358 6.85 0.74 -23.98
CA LYS A 358 6.58 0.90 -25.41
C LYS A 358 6.23 2.35 -25.76
N GLU A 359 6.58 2.76 -26.98
CA GLU A 359 6.21 4.08 -27.51
C GLU A 359 4.70 4.30 -27.55
N SER A 360 3.92 3.26 -27.84
CA SER A 360 2.44 3.33 -27.81
C SER A 360 1.91 3.70 -26.42
N GLN A 361 2.58 3.27 -25.35
CA GLN A 361 2.20 3.60 -23.97
C GLN A 361 2.55 5.05 -23.66
N ARG A 362 3.72 5.54 -24.13
CA ARG A 362 4.12 6.95 -24.01
C ARG A 362 3.09 7.87 -24.68
N SER A 363 2.66 7.54 -25.90
CA SER A 363 1.62 8.31 -26.60
C SER A 363 0.30 8.36 -25.82
N ILE A 364 -0.09 7.28 -25.13
CA ILE A 364 -1.30 7.24 -24.30
C ILE A 364 -1.18 8.14 -23.06
N ILE A 365 -0.01 8.15 -22.41
CA ILE A 365 0.24 8.99 -21.23
C ILE A 365 0.26 10.47 -21.59
N LEU A 366 0.91 10.84 -22.68
CA LEU A 366 0.88 12.21 -23.19
C LEU A 366 -0.56 12.61 -23.56
N GLY A 367 -1.25 11.70 -24.24
CA GLY A 367 -2.60 11.91 -24.75
C GLY A 367 -2.63 12.91 -25.91
N LYS A 368 -3.83 13.07 -26.49
CA LYS A 368 -4.04 14.01 -27.58
C LYS A 368 -3.76 15.44 -27.10
N ASP A 369 -2.87 16.15 -27.80
CA ASP A 369 -2.48 17.53 -27.51
C ASP A 369 -1.98 17.74 -26.06
N GLY A 370 -1.39 16.70 -25.44
CA GLY A 370 -0.90 16.76 -24.06
C GLY A 370 -1.99 16.78 -22.98
N LYS A 371 -3.28 16.62 -23.32
CA LYS A 371 -4.37 16.74 -22.36
C LYS A 371 -4.33 15.69 -21.24
N ALA A 372 -3.93 14.45 -21.56
CA ALA A 372 -3.89 13.39 -20.57
C ALA A 372 -2.76 13.62 -19.55
N ILE A 373 -1.58 14.01 -20.00
CA ILE A 373 -0.47 14.32 -19.09
C ILE A 373 -0.76 15.59 -18.26
N LYS A 374 -1.42 16.60 -18.82
CA LYS A 374 -1.87 17.78 -18.06
C LYS A 374 -2.83 17.40 -16.93
N MET A 375 -3.84 16.56 -17.21
CA MET A 375 -4.75 16.06 -16.16
C MET A 375 -4.01 15.26 -15.08
N LEU A 376 -3.04 14.42 -15.48
CA LEU A 376 -2.22 13.65 -14.56
C LEU A 376 -1.38 14.58 -13.68
N ALA A 377 -0.68 15.54 -14.28
CA ALA A 377 0.18 16.50 -13.58
C ALA A 377 -0.62 17.34 -12.59
N THR A 378 -1.78 17.89 -12.98
CA THR A 378 -2.64 18.66 -12.08
C THR A 378 -3.13 17.81 -10.91
N ALA A 379 -3.64 16.60 -11.17
CA ALA A 379 -4.12 15.72 -10.12
C ALA A 379 -3.00 15.28 -9.16
N SER A 380 -1.81 15.01 -9.68
CA SER A 380 -0.64 14.66 -8.87
C SER A 380 -0.13 15.85 -8.06
N ARG A 381 -0.06 17.04 -8.65
CA ARG A 381 0.40 18.27 -7.98
C ARG A 381 -0.46 18.55 -6.74
N LEU A 382 -1.79 18.48 -6.86
CA LEU A 382 -2.69 18.76 -5.73
C LEU A 382 -2.45 17.81 -4.54
N ASP A 383 -2.33 16.50 -4.78
CA ASP A 383 -2.05 15.53 -3.72
C ASP A 383 -0.62 15.68 -3.16
N ILE A 384 0.36 16.08 -3.98
CA ILE A 384 1.72 16.33 -3.52
C ILE A 384 1.77 17.59 -2.65
N GLU A 385 1.06 18.66 -3.03
CA GLU A 385 0.98 19.88 -2.21
C GLU A 385 0.32 19.61 -0.86
N ASP A 386 -0.73 18.77 -0.83
CA ASP A 386 -1.37 18.31 0.40
C ASP A 386 -0.43 17.43 1.24
N PHE A 387 0.30 16.50 0.61
CA PHE A 387 1.25 15.65 1.33
C PHE A 387 2.42 16.45 1.95
N LEU A 388 2.99 17.39 1.20
CA LEU A 388 4.15 18.19 1.64
C LEU A 388 3.76 19.44 2.43
N GLN A 389 2.46 19.80 2.44
CA GLN A 389 1.93 21.04 3.01
C GLN A 389 2.63 22.30 2.46
N LYS A 390 3.05 22.25 1.18
CA LYS A 390 3.81 23.28 0.48
C LYS A 390 3.41 23.35 -0.99
N LYS A 391 3.54 24.53 -1.60
CA LYS A 391 3.32 24.70 -3.04
C LYS A 391 4.47 24.14 -3.86
N VAL A 392 4.16 23.46 -4.97
CA VAL A 392 5.16 22.82 -5.82
C VAL A 392 4.94 23.11 -7.30
N TYR A 393 6.03 23.22 -8.04
CA TYR A 393 6.06 23.13 -9.49
C TYR A 393 6.42 21.68 -9.87
N LEU A 394 5.48 20.97 -10.49
CA LEU A 394 5.63 19.56 -10.85
C LEU A 394 5.84 19.40 -12.35
N GLU A 395 7.04 19.01 -12.75
CA GLU A 395 7.37 18.66 -14.12
C GLU A 395 7.32 17.13 -14.29
N ILE A 396 6.59 16.64 -15.30
CA ILE A 396 6.49 15.22 -15.61
C ILE A 396 7.05 14.93 -17.01
N MET A 397 8.09 14.10 -17.06
CA MET A 397 8.64 13.56 -18.31
C MET A 397 8.22 12.11 -18.50
N VAL A 398 8.05 11.69 -19.75
CA VAL A 398 7.76 10.30 -20.10
C VAL A 398 8.85 9.75 -20.99
N LYS A 399 9.51 8.66 -20.55
CA LYS A 399 10.57 7.99 -21.30
C LYS A 399 10.22 6.53 -21.57
N VAL A 400 10.68 6.03 -22.71
CA VAL A 400 10.53 4.61 -23.07
C VAL A 400 11.80 3.86 -22.71
N LYS A 401 11.64 2.78 -21.94
CA LYS A 401 12.69 1.83 -21.62
C LYS A 401 12.12 0.42 -21.78
N GLU A 402 12.44 -0.20 -22.91
CA GLU A 402 11.97 -1.55 -23.21
C GLU A 402 12.40 -2.55 -22.15
N ASN A 403 11.49 -3.48 -21.81
CA ASN A 403 11.74 -4.61 -20.91
C ASN A 403 12.31 -4.23 -19.52
N TRP A 404 12.09 -3.02 -19.02
CA TRP A 404 12.63 -2.60 -17.72
C TRP A 404 12.17 -3.50 -16.57
N ARG A 405 10.97 -4.11 -16.66
CA ARG A 405 10.44 -5.08 -15.67
C ARG A 405 11.20 -6.42 -15.62
N GLN A 406 12.06 -6.69 -16.62
CA GLN A 406 12.95 -7.85 -16.67
C GLN A 406 14.41 -7.49 -16.35
N ASP A 407 14.76 -6.20 -16.33
CA ASP A 407 16.12 -5.73 -16.11
C ASP A 407 16.43 -5.67 -14.61
N GLU A 408 17.17 -6.67 -14.11
CA GLU A 408 17.51 -6.79 -12.69
C GLU A 408 18.31 -5.59 -12.16
N LEU A 409 19.16 -4.96 -12.98
CA LEU A 409 19.96 -3.81 -12.56
C LEU A 409 19.07 -2.58 -12.36
N LEU A 410 18.14 -2.34 -13.29
CA LEU A 410 17.15 -1.28 -13.15
C LEU A 410 16.22 -1.53 -11.97
N LEU A 411 15.76 -2.76 -11.79
CA LEU A 411 14.88 -3.11 -10.68
C LEU A 411 15.57 -2.86 -9.32
N LYS A 412 16.84 -3.24 -9.17
CA LYS A 412 17.64 -2.91 -7.97
C LYS A 412 17.81 -1.41 -7.81
N ARG A 413 18.09 -0.67 -8.89
CA ARG A 413 18.21 0.80 -8.86
C ARG A 413 16.92 1.48 -8.40
N TYR A 414 15.75 0.98 -8.81
CA TYR A 414 14.45 1.50 -8.38
C TYR A 414 14.03 1.01 -7.00
N GLY A 415 14.87 0.22 -6.32
CA GLY A 415 14.65 -0.22 -4.95
C GLY A 415 13.74 -1.45 -4.79
N TYR A 416 13.50 -2.20 -5.87
CA TYR A 416 12.81 -3.49 -5.77
C TYR A 416 13.67 -4.57 -5.08
N GLY A 417 14.97 -4.31 -4.90
CA GLY A 417 15.90 -5.20 -4.20
C GLY A 417 15.77 -5.22 -2.67
N GLY A 418 14.89 -4.41 -2.09
CA GLY A 418 14.73 -4.28 -0.63
C GLY A 418 15.39 -3.04 -0.03
N GLU A 419 16.03 -2.21 -0.85
CA GLU A 419 16.70 -0.96 -0.45
C GLU A 419 16.12 0.18 -1.30
N ILE A 420 15.45 1.16 -0.71
CA ILE A 420 14.96 2.34 -1.47
C ILE A 420 16.06 3.40 -1.46
N GLN A 421 16.44 3.90 -2.64
CA GLN A 421 17.45 4.95 -2.74
C GLN A 421 16.92 6.23 -2.10
N ALA A 422 17.69 6.79 -1.18
CA ALA A 422 17.35 8.01 -0.43
C ALA A 422 17.48 9.30 -1.25
N LEU A 423 17.94 9.20 -2.50
CA LEU A 423 18.58 10.31 -3.21
C LEU A 423 17.69 11.49 -3.51
#